data_AF-A0A927R7L0-F1
#
_entry.id   AF-A0A927R7L0-F1
#
_cell.length_a   1.000
_cell.length_b   1.000
_cell.length_c   1.000
_cell.angle_alpha   90.00
_cell.angle_beta   90.00
_cell.angle_gamma   90.00
#
_symmetry.space_group_name_H-M   'P 1'
#
loop_
_entity.id
_entity.type
_entity.pdbx_description
1 polymer ?
#
loop_
_entity_poly.entity_id
_entity_poly.type
_entity_poly.pdbx_seq_one_letter_code
_entity_poly.pdbx_strand_id
1 'polypeptide(L)' 'MATALKLGGDHFDVGQRPEEKHVVLADPEGNEFCVKGN' A
#
# COMPACT_ATOMS: atom_id res chain seq x y z
N MET A 1 1.60 7.20 -2.16
CA MET A 1 2.37 6.59 -1.05
C MET A 1 2.42 7.48 0.18
N ALA A 2 3.04 8.67 0.14
CA ALA A 2 3.19 9.53 1.32
C ALA A 2 1.88 9.90 2.04
N THR A 3 0.79 10.18 1.30
CA THR A 3 -0.52 10.48 1.90
C THR A 3 -1.17 9.27 2.56
N ALA A 4 -1.04 8.08 1.96
CA ALA A 4 -1.64 6.85 2.48
C ALA A 4 -0.99 6.43 3.81
N LEU A 5 0.34 6.46 3.88
CA LEU A 5 1.08 6.21 5.13
C LEU A 5 0.70 7.21 6.23
N LYS A 6 0.52 8.49 5.87
CA LYS A 6 0.12 9.54 6.82
C LYS A 6 -1.31 9.39 7.36
N LEU A 7 -2.19 8.72 6.62
CA LEU A 7 -3.58 8.45 7.02
C LEU A 7 -3.74 7.13 7.78
N GLY A 8 -2.64 6.45 8.11
CA GLY A 8 -2.65 5.18 8.84
C GLY A 8 -2.66 3.95 7.94
N GLY A 9 -2.43 4.11 6.64
CA GLY A 9 -2.15 2.99 5.76
C GLY A 9 -0.81 2.35 6.12
N ASP A 10 -0.76 1.04 6.32
CA ASP A 10 0.47 0.29 6.58
C ASP A 10 0.83 -0.59 5.37
N HIS A 11 2.10 -0.99 5.29
CA HIS A 11 2.54 -1.87 4.22
C HIS A 11 1.95 -3.27 4.42
N PHE A 12 1.06 -3.67 3.50
CA PHE A 12 0.46 -4.99 3.54
C PHE A 12 1.21 -5.92 2.59
N ASP A 13 1.99 -6.83 3.17
CA ASP A 13 2.81 -7.76 2.39
C ASP A 13 1.97 -8.92 1.84
N VAL A 14 1.49 -8.76 0.61
CA VAL A 14 0.81 -9.81 -0.16
C VAL A 14 1.80 -10.66 -1.00
N GLY A 15 3.11 -10.55 -0.74
CA GLY A 15 4.15 -11.16 -1.57
C GLY A 15 4.53 -10.30 -2.78
N GLN A 16 4.44 -8.97 -2.64
CA GLN A 16 4.78 -8.06 -3.73
C GLN A 16 6.26 -8.11 -4.08
N ARG A 17 6.54 -8.18 -5.37
CA ARG A 17 7.89 -8.16 -5.90
C ARG A 17 8.34 -6.72 -6.16
N PRO A 18 9.63 -6.41 -6.00
CA PRO A 18 10.17 -5.07 -6.25
C PRO A 18 10.03 -4.61 -7.71
N GLU A 19 9.73 -5.51 -8.65
CA GLU A 19 9.43 -5.19 -10.06
C GLU A 19 8.00 -4.65 -10.27
N GLU A 20 7.12 -4.79 -9.28
CA GLU A 20 5.74 -4.33 -9.37
C GLU A 20 5.66 -2.82 -9.14
N LYS A 21 5.12 -2.09 -10.12
CA LYS A 21 5.00 -0.62 -10.10
C LYS A 21 3.91 -0.08 -9.17
N HIS A 22 3.38 -0.91 -8.29
CA HIS A 22 2.35 -0.56 -7.34
C HIS A 22 2.71 -1.09 -5.96
N VAL A 23 2.20 -0.49 -4.90
CA VAL A 23 2.33 -0.99 -3.53
C VAL A 23 0.93 -1.19 -2.96
N VAL A 24 0.74 -2.33 -2.31
CA VAL A 24 -0.47 -2.68 -1.58
C VAL A 24 -0.30 -2.18 -0.15
N LEU A 25 -1.28 -1.40 0.28
CA LEU A 25 -1.37 -0.90 1.64
C LEU A 25 -2.66 -1.42 2.26
N ALA A 26 -2.66 -1.62 3.57
CA ALA A 26 -3.88 -1.85 4.33
C ALA A 26 -4.26 -0.57 5.06
N ASP A 27 -5.52 -0.17 4.98
CA ASP A 27 -6.03 0.91 5.83
C ASP A 27 -6.18 0.44 7.30
N PRO A 28 -6.36 1.35 8.27
CA PRO A 28 -6.55 1.01 9.68
C PRO A 28 -7.72 0.03 9.98
N GLU A 29 -8.76 0.01 9.15
CA GLU A 29 -9.89 -0.93 9.24
C GLU A 29 -9.56 -2.31 8.64
N GLY A 30 -8.39 -2.47 8.02
CA GLY A 30 -7.90 -3.73 7.46
C GLY A 30 -8.26 -3.96 5.99
N ASN A 31 -8.73 -2.95 5.26
CA ASN A 31 -9.03 -3.09 3.84
C ASN A 31 -7.78 -2.84 2.99
N GLU A 32 -7.55 -3.75 2.04
CA GLU A 32 -6.41 -3.72 1.14
C GLU A 32 -6.68 -2.82 -0.07
N PHE A 33 -5.74 -1.94 -0.40
CA PHE A 33 -5.81 -1.14 -1.62
C PHE A 33 -4.46 -0.96 -2.29
N CYS A 34 -4.52 -0.87 -3.63
CA CYS A 34 -3.37 -0.73 -4.50
C CYS A 34 -3.11 0.74 -4.83
N VAL A 35 -1.89 1.20 -4.56
CA VAL A 35 -1.43 2.54 -4.92
C VAL A 35 -0.36 2.43 -6.01
N LYS A 36 -0.57 3.10 -7.15
CA LYS A 36 0.45 3.21 -8.21
C LYS A 36 1.31 4.45 -7.96
N GLY A 37 2.63 4.31 -8.14
CA GLY A 37 3.52 5.47 -8.27
C GLY A 37 3.32 6.06 -9.67
N ASN A 38 3.02 7.36 -9.75
CA ASN A 38 3.03 8.11 -11.01
C ASN A 38 4.41 8.71 -11.24
#